data_AF-A0A4Y2JUE8-F1
#
_entry.id   AF-A0A4Y2JUE8-F1
#
_cell.length_a   1.000
_cell.length_b   1.000
_cell.length_c   1.000
_cell.angle_alpha   90.00
_cell.angle_beta   90.00
_cell.angle_gamma   90.00
#
_symmetry.space_group_name_H-M   'P 1'
#
loop_
_entity.id
_entity.type
_entity.pdbx_description
1 polymer ?
#
loop_
_entity_poly.entity_id
_entity_poly.type
_entity_poly.pdbx_seq_one_letter_code
_entity_poly.pdbx_strand_id
1 'polypeptide(L)'
;MLLRKLIESDGSSDSVLQLIKNVTIKDVIYWASESWANVTQNCLVKSWKKLWPNLADSNKVEQREANKIEILQLIKCITGCEDATEHTVTEWLSCDTEANQLYTDEEIISLVQSKPQDDSDLQESDEPKNVLVSHFEAANALEIALRYIE
;
A
#
# COMPACT_ATOMS: atom_id res chain seq x y z
N MET A 1 4.54 5.73 -12.93
CA MET A 1 4.83 4.42 -13.53
C MET A 1 3.70 3.88 -14.40
N LEU A 2 2.47 3.72 -13.90
CA LEU A 2 1.32 3.34 -14.74
C LEU A 2 1.07 4.35 -15.88
N LEU A 3 1.01 5.64 -15.57
CA LEU A 3 0.88 6.71 -16.57
C LEU A 3 2.02 6.70 -17.60
N ARG A 4 3.25 6.41 -17.16
CA ARG A 4 4.39 6.26 -18.06
C ARG A 4 4.19 5.05 -18.99
N LYS A 5 3.79 3.90 -18.46
CA LYS A 5 3.46 2.69 -19.23
C LYS A 5 2.33 2.94 -20.24
N LEU A 6 1.33 3.75 -19.88
CA LEU A 6 0.22 4.16 -20.75
C LEU A 6 0.68 5.09 -21.89
N ILE A 7 1.55 6.06 -21.60
CA ILE A 7 2.07 6.99 -22.63
C ILE A 7 3.07 6.28 -23.55
N GLU A 8 3.91 5.39 -23.03
CA GLU A 8 4.89 4.64 -23.83
C GLU A 8 4.23 3.56 -24.72
N SER A 9 2.97 3.20 -24.45
CA SER A 9 2.22 2.24 -25.25
C SER A 9 1.54 2.82 -26.50
N ASP A 10 1.63 4.13 -26.75
CA ASP A 10 1.03 4.85 -27.90
C ASP A 10 1.50 4.32 -29.29
N GLY A 11 2.49 3.43 -29.34
CA GLY A 11 2.84 2.66 -30.55
C GLY A 11 1.97 1.44 -30.83
N SER A 12 1.15 0.98 -29.88
CA SER A 12 0.21 -0.15 -30.00
C SER A 12 -1.21 0.38 -29.96
N SER A 13 -2.08 -0.07 -30.85
CA SER A 13 -3.50 0.31 -30.90
C SER A 13 -4.34 -0.25 -29.73
N ASP A 14 -3.71 -0.62 -28.62
CA ASP A 14 -4.35 -1.24 -27.47
C ASP A 14 -5.08 -0.19 -26.66
N SER A 15 -6.35 -0.43 -26.36
CA SER A 15 -7.11 0.45 -25.48
C SER A 15 -6.53 0.44 -24.07
N VAL A 16 -6.75 1.53 -23.31
CA VAL A 16 -6.34 1.67 -21.90
C VAL A 16 -6.74 0.45 -21.07
N LEU A 17 -7.92 -0.12 -21.36
CA LEU A 17 -8.43 -1.31 -20.69
C LEU A 17 -7.61 -2.58 -20.99
N GLN A 18 -7.11 -2.75 -22.21
CA GLN A 18 -6.21 -3.86 -22.54
C GLN A 18 -4.85 -3.69 -21.87
N LEU A 19 -4.35 -2.46 -21.81
CA LEU A 19 -3.08 -2.18 -21.15
C LEU A 19 -3.14 -2.42 -19.63
N ILE A 20 -4.23 -1.99 -18.97
CA ILE A 20 -4.47 -2.24 -17.55
C ILE A 20 -4.58 -3.74 -17.27
N LYS A 21 -5.22 -4.52 -18.15
CA LYS A 21 -5.28 -5.98 -18.02
C LYS A 21 -3.90 -6.66 -18.08
N ASN A 22 -2.94 -6.04 -18.75
CA ASN A 22 -1.57 -6.52 -18.83
C ASN A 22 -0.70 -6.07 -17.65
N VAL A 23 -1.25 -5.31 -16.69
CA VAL A 23 -0.56 -4.95 -15.45
C VAL A 23 -0.61 -6.15 -14.51
N THR A 24 0.57 -6.61 -14.11
CA THR A 24 0.74 -7.72 -13.18
C THR A 24 0.90 -7.22 -11.75
N ILE A 25 0.66 -8.07 -10.76
CA ILE A 25 0.96 -7.76 -9.35
C ILE A 25 2.44 -7.39 -9.16
N LYS A 26 3.34 -8.01 -9.94
CA LYS A 26 4.77 -7.69 -9.98
C LYS A 26 4.97 -6.22 -10.34
N ASP A 27 4.35 -5.75 -11.43
CA ASP A 27 4.44 -4.34 -11.85
C ASP A 27 4.03 -3.40 -10.71
N VAL A 28 2.90 -3.69 -10.05
CA VAL A 28 2.37 -2.88 -8.94
C VAL A 28 3.34 -2.84 -7.75
N ILE A 29 3.91 -3.98 -7.36
CA ILE A 29 4.90 -4.06 -6.27
C ILE A 29 6.13 -3.21 -6.58
N TYR A 30 6.69 -3.31 -7.81
CA TYR A 30 7.84 -2.50 -8.21
C TYR A 30 7.50 -1.01 -8.22
N TRP A 31 6.31 -0.63 -8.70
CA TRP A 31 5.89 0.76 -8.70
C TRP A 31 5.67 1.31 -7.29
N ALA A 32 5.13 0.50 -6.38
CA ALA A 32 4.99 0.88 -4.97
C ALA A 32 6.38 1.07 -4.33
N SER A 33 7.30 0.16 -4.57
CA SER A 33 8.69 0.24 -4.10
C SER A 33 9.40 1.50 -4.62
N GLU A 34 9.30 1.79 -5.91
CA GLU A 34 9.88 3.01 -6.49
C GLU A 34 9.20 4.27 -5.97
N SER A 35 7.87 4.25 -5.79
CA SER A 35 7.14 5.37 -5.21
C SER A 35 7.60 5.63 -3.77
N TRP A 36 7.83 4.56 -2.99
CA TRP A 36 8.37 4.64 -1.63
C TRP A 36 9.76 5.28 -1.61
N ALA A 37 10.64 4.95 -2.57
CA ALA A 37 11.96 5.57 -2.67
C ALA A 37 11.92 7.09 -2.93
N ASN A 38 10.82 7.60 -3.49
CA ASN A 38 10.60 9.03 -3.69
C ASN A 38 9.99 9.74 -2.46
N VAL A 39 9.58 8.99 -1.42
CA VAL A 39 9.03 9.57 -0.18
C VAL A 39 10.16 10.14 0.66
N THR A 40 10.15 11.46 0.85
CA THR A 40 11.12 12.12 1.72
C THR A 40 10.70 12.05 3.19
N GLN A 41 11.67 12.10 4.12
CA GLN A 41 11.41 12.19 5.55
C GLN A 41 10.47 13.35 5.91
N ASN A 42 10.64 14.50 5.26
CA ASN A 42 9.80 15.67 5.47
C ASN A 42 8.33 15.42 5.07
N CYS A 43 8.07 14.64 4.02
CA CYS A 43 6.71 14.23 3.67
C CYS A 43 6.10 13.38 4.79
N LEU A 44 6.86 12.42 5.34
CA LEU A 44 6.40 11.60 6.46
C LEU A 44 6.10 12.45 7.69
N VAL A 45 7.03 13.30 8.13
CA VAL A 45 6.84 14.16 9.30
C VAL A 45 5.59 15.02 9.16
N LYS A 46 5.38 15.64 7.99
CA LYS A 46 4.19 16.46 7.73
C LYS A 46 2.89 15.66 7.73
N SER A 47 2.88 14.46 7.14
CA SER A 47 1.68 13.59 7.13
C SER A 47 1.28 13.16 8.54
N TRP A 48 2.26 12.91 9.42
CA TRP A 48 2.01 12.47 10.78
C TRP A 48 1.67 13.60 11.77
N LYS A 49 1.93 14.87 11.43
CA LYS A 49 1.72 16.02 12.35
C LYS A 49 0.32 16.13 12.96
N LYS A 50 -0.73 15.70 12.25
CA LYS A 50 -2.11 15.74 12.77
C LYS A 50 -2.32 14.75 13.91
N LEU A 51 -1.69 13.58 13.82
CA LEU A 51 -1.77 12.52 14.84
C LEU A 51 -0.67 12.69 15.90
N TRP A 52 0.50 13.21 15.51
CA TRP A 52 1.66 13.41 16.37
C TRP A 52 2.17 14.86 16.30
N PRO A 53 1.53 15.82 16.99
CA PRO A 53 1.87 17.24 16.89
C PRO A 53 3.28 17.59 17.40
N ASN A 54 3.77 16.83 18.38
CA ASN A 54 5.10 17.00 18.98
C ASN A 54 6.24 16.39 18.15
N LEU A 55 5.95 15.84 16.97
CA LEU A 55 6.95 15.27 16.09
C LEU A 55 7.89 16.37 15.59
N ALA A 56 9.19 16.24 15.91
CA ALA A 56 10.17 17.24 15.55
C ALA A 56 10.30 17.38 14.02
N ASP A 57 10.35 18.60 13.51
CA ASP A 57 10.63 18.91 12.10
C ASP A 57 12.11 18.63 11.70
N SER A 58 12.88 17.99 12.59
CA SER A 58 14.32 17.79 12.43
C SER A 58 14.61 16.69 11.42
N ASN A 59 15.47 17.01 10.43
CA ASN A 59 16.07 16.04 9.51
C ASN A 59 17.06 15.07 10.20
N LYS A 60 17.30 15.23 11.51
CA LYS A 60 18.11 14.29 12.29
C LYS A 60 17.19 13.29 12.96
N VAL A 61 17.06 12.12 12.34
CA VAL A 61 16.50 10.94 13.02
C VAL A 61 17.56 10.47 13.99
N GLU A 62 17.47 10.89 15.25
CA GLU A 62 18.08 10.09 16.30
C GLU A 62 17.23 8.83 16.42
N GLN A 63 17.86 7.67 16.20
CA GLN A 63 17.25 6.36 16.43
C GLN A 63 16.94 6.24 17.92
N ARG A 64 15.81 6.79 18.32
CA ARG A 64 15.23 6.59 19.64
C ARG A 64 14.51 5.25 19.59
N GLU A 65 14.77 4.41 20.58
CA GLU A 65 14.00 3.18 20.75
C GLU A 65 12.51 3.52 20.81
N ALA A 66 11.71 2.78 20.03
CA ALA A 66 10.29 3.03 19.88
C ALA A 66 9.61 2.97 21.26
N ASN A 67 9.16 4.11 21.77
CA ASN A 67 8.46 4.14 23.05
C ASN A 67 7.05 3.56 22.85
N LYS A 68 6.88 2.28 23.20
CA LYS A 68 5.61 1.55 23.06
C LYS A 68 4.41 2.29 23.62
N ILE A 69 4.60 3.04 24.71
CA ILE A 69 3.55 3.83 25.36
C ILE A 69 3.13 5.01 24.48
N GLU A 70 4.08 5.70 23.84
CA GLU A 70 3.80 6.81 22.92
C GLU A 70 3.04 6.28 21.68
N ILE A 71 3.44 5.12 21.14
CA ILE A 71 2.78 4.49 19.97
C ILE A 71 1.36 4.05 20.30
N LEU A 72 1.13 3.40 21.45
CA LEU A 72 -0.20 2.97 21.87
C LEU A 72 -1.16 4.15 22.01
N GLN A 73 -0.69 5.27 22.56
CA GLN A 73 -1.50 6.49 22.66
C GLN A 73 -1.86 7.06 21.29
N LEU A 74 -0.94 7.05 20.34
CA LEU A 74 -1.18 7.51 18.97
C LEU A 74 -2.20 6.64 18.23
N ILE A 75 -2.09 5.31 18.35
CA ILE A 75 -3.01 4.38 17.69
C ILE A 75 -4.43 4.59 18.22
N LYS A 76 -4.59 4.81 19.53
CA LYS A 76 -5.90 5.11 20.13
C LYS A 76 -6.52 6.44 19.68
N CYS A 77 -5.74 7.33 19.06
CA CYS A 77 -6.27 8.55 18.43
C CYS A 77 -6.83 8.30 17.01
N ILE A 78 -6.59 7.13 16.43
CA ILE A 78 -7.12 6.74 15.12
C ILE A 78 -8.53 6.17 15.33
N THR A 79 -9.50 6.71 14.61
CA THR A 79 -10.89 6.23 14.65
C THR A 79 -10.95 4.77 14.21
N GLY A 80 -11.56 3.91 15.02
CA GLY A 80 -11.63 2.46 14.79
C GLY A 80 -10.46 1.67 15.37
N CYS A 81 -9.59 2.30 16.17
CA CYS A 81 -8.48 1.64 16.87
C CYS A 81 -8.48 1.94 18.39
N GLU A 82 -9.63 2.31 18.96
CA GLU A 82 -9.77 2.72 20.36
C GLU A 82 -9.45 1.60 21.36
N ASP A 83 -9.67 0.35 20.95
CA ASP A 83 -9.46 -0.88 21.72
C ASP A 83 -8.04 -1.44 21.63
N ALA A 84 -7.15 -0.78 20.88
CA ALA A 84 -5.75 -1.18 20.75
C ALA A 84 -5.09 -1.40 22.11
N THR A 85 -4.36 -2.50 22.24
CA THR A 85 -3.68 -2.90 23.48
C THR A 85 -2.16 -2.88 23.32
N GLU A 86 -1.44 -2.95 24.44
CA GLU A 86 0.02 -3.11 24.40
C GLU A 86 0.44 -4.40 23.67
N HIS A 87 -0.38 -5.45 23.75
CA HIS A 87 -0.18 -6.67 22.98
C HIS A 87 -0.22 -6.39 21.49
N THR A 88 -1.25 -5.68 21.00
CA THR A 88 -1.39 -5.27 19.59
C THR A 88 -0.16 -4.50 19.09
N VAL A 89 0.34 -3.56 19.90
CA VAL A 89 1.55 -2.78 19.55
C VAL A 89 2.80 -3.65 19.56
N THR A 90 2.91 -4.58 20.50
CA THR A 90 4.07 -5.48 20.58
C THR A 90 4.10 -6.46 19.44
N GLU A 91 2.96 -7.06 19.09
CA GLU A 91 2.79 -7.91 17.92
C GLU A 91 3.19 -7.16 16.65
N TRP A 92 2.65 -5.94 16.46
CA TRP A 92 2.97 -5.11 15.31
C TRP A 92 4.46 -4.76 15.19
N LEU A 93 5.12 -4.36 16.29
CA LEU A 93 6.55 -4.06 16.31
C LEU A 93 7.43 -5.32 16.14
N SER A 94 6.89 -6.51 16.39
CA SER A 94 7.62 -7.78 16.27
C SER A 94 7.46 -8.42 14.89
N CYS A 95 6.51 -7.98 14.06
CA CYS A 95 6.26 -8.54 12.73
C CYS A 95 7.52 -8.65 11.85
N ASP A 96 8.45 -7.68 11.96
CA ASP A 96 9.68 -7.65 11.15
C ASP A 96 10.76 -8.66 11.58
N THR A 97 10.60 -9.34 12.73
CA THR A 97 11.60 -10.32 13.20
C THR A 97 11.50 -11.67 12.48
N GLU A 98 10.31 -12.05 12.00
CA GLU A 98 10.10 -13.30 11.26
C GLU A 98 9.77 -13.06 9.78
N ALA A 99 9.15 -11.92 9.43
CA ALA A 99 8.72 -11.62 8.05
C ALA A 99 9.85 -11.19 7.08
N ASN A 100 11.05 -10.89 7.59
CA ASN A 100 12.22 -10.55 6.77
C ASN A 100 13.04 -11.79 6.34
N GLN A 101 12.53 -13.01 6.52
CA GLN A 101 13.13 -14.17 5.86
C GLN A 101 13.01 -13.97 4.34
N LEU A 102 14.16 -13.68 3.72
CA LEU A 102 14.30 -13.68 2.28
C LEU A 102 14.11 -15.12 1.81
N TYR A 103 12.95 -15.40 1.24
CA TYR A 103 12.71 -16.68 0.59
C TYR A 103 13.68 -16.86 -0.57
N THR A 104 14.31 -18.02 -0.62
CA THR A 104 15.04 -18.50 -1.80
C THR A 104 14.05 -18.82 -2.93
N ASP A 105 14.55 -18.84 -4.18
CA ASP A 105 13.71 -19.18 -5.33
C ASP A 105 13.05 -20.56 -5.15
N GLU A 106 13.75 -21.51 -4.55
CA GLU A 106 13.23 -22.85 -4.23
C GLU A 106 12.08 -22.83 -3.22
N GLU A 107 12.18 -22.00 -2.17
CA GLU A 107 11.14 -21.85 -1.16
C GLU A 107 9.90 -21.16 -1.73
N ILE A 108 10.08 -20.13 -2.57
CA ILE A 108 8.97 -19.46 -3.27
C ILE A 108 8.24 -20.46 -4.18
N ILE A 109 8.99 -21.25 -4.95
CA ILE A 109 8.41 -22.28 -5.82
C ILE A 109 7.62 -23.30 -4.99
N SER A 110 8.17 -23.74 -3.86
CA SER A 110 7.50 -24.68 -2.94
C SER A 110 6.20 -24.10 -2.37
N LEU A 111 6.21 -22.83 -1.96
CA LEU A 111 5.02 -22.12 -1.45
C LEU A 111 3.92 -21.98 -2.50
N VAL A 112 4.27 -21.59 -3.73
CA VAL A 112 3.31 -21.45 -4.84
C VAL A 112 2.72 -22.81 -5.25
N GLN A 113 3.52 -23.88 -5.17
CA GLN A 113 3.06 -25.23 -5.49
C GLN A 113 2.27 -25.88 -4.36
N SER A 114 2.49 -25.46 -3.11
CA SER A 114 1.64 -25.85 -2.00
C SER A 114 0.26 -25.19 -2.16
N LYS A 115 -0.76 -26.00 -2.40
CA LYS A 115 -2.14 -25.54 -2.50
C LYS A 115 -2.53 -24.90 -1.15
N PRO A 116 -3.06 -23.66 -1.11
CA PRO A 116 -3.62 -23.15 0.12
C PRO A 116 -4.78 -24.06 0.55
N GLN A 117 -4.84 -24.38 1.83
CA GLN A 117 -6.07 -24.85 2.45
C GLN A 117 -7.11 -23.74 2.24
N ASP A 118 -8.25 -24.11 1.70
CA ASP A 118 -9.35 -23.20 1.34
C ASP A 118 -9.94 -22.57 2.61
N ASP A 119 -9.29 -21.55 3.16
CA ASP A 119 -9.86 -20.67 4.17
C ASP A 119 -10.65 -19.56 3.47
N SER A 120 -11.65 -20.01 2.71
CA SER A 120 -12.78 -19.22 2.26
C SER A 120 -13.67 -18.92 3.48
N ASP A 121 -13.33 -17.90 4.25
CA ASP A 121 -14.30 -17.18 5.10
C ASP A 121 -13.83 -15.76 5.40
N LEU A 122 -13.60 -14.97 4.33
CA LEU A 122 -13.66 -13.52 4.43
C LEU A 122 -15.09 -13.11 4.10
N GLN A 123 -15.93 -13.00 5.14
CA GLN A 123 -17.18 -12.27 5.01
C GLN A 123 -16.85 -10.80 4.69
N GLU A 124 -17.14 -10.42 3.46
CA GLU A 124 -17.15 -9.04 3.01
C GLU A 124 -18.22 -8.31 3.85
N SER A 125 -17.76 -7.54 4.83
CA SER A 125 -18.62 -6.70 5.67
C SER A 125 -19.30 -5.65 4.80
N ASP A 126 -20.63 -5.52 4.96
CA ASP A 126 -21.47 -4.47 4.36
C ASP A 126 -20.95 -3.06 4.70
N GLU A 127 -20.13 -2.48 3.82
CA GLU A 127 -19.82 -1.04 3.82
C GLU A 127 -20.88 -0.26 3.02
N PRO A 128 -21.13 1.02 3.37
CA PRO A 128 -22.23 1.79 2.81
C PRO A 128 -22.06 1.99 1.31
N LYS A 129 -23.17 1.83 0.57
CA LYS A 129 -23.27 2.06 -0.88
C LYS A 129 -22.85 3.49 -1.27
N ASN A 130 -21.55 3.71 -1.39
CA ASN A 130 -21.03 4.73 -2.27
C ASN A 130 -21.38 4.33 -3.71
N VAL A 131 -21.63 5.30 -4.58
CA VAL A 131 -21.81 5.05 -6.00
C VAL A 131 -20.49 4.47 -6.52
N LEU A 132 -20.40 3.15 -6.58
CA LEU A 132 -19.22 2.46 -7.07
C LEU A 132 -19.18 2.67 -8.59
N VAL A 133 -18.19 3.43 -9.04
CA VAL A 133 -17.87 3.55 -10.47
C VAL A 133 -17.48 2.16 -10.96
N SER A 134 -18.10 1.70 -12.04
CA SER A 134 -17.73 0.40 -12.61
C SER A 134 -16.32 0.43 -13.19
N HIS A 135 -15.63 -0.71 -13.22
CA HIS A 135 -14.30 -0.80 -13.83
C HIS A 135 -14.25 -0.27 -15.27
N PHE A 136 -15.33 -0.49 -16.02
CA PHE A 136 -15.46 0.01 -17.39
C PHE A 136 -15.58 1.54 -17.44
N GLU A 137 -16.42 2.14 -16.59
CA GLU A 137 -16.56 3.60 -16.50
C GLU A 137 -15.26 4.26 -16.04
N ALA A 138 -14.56 3.67 -15.07
CA ALA A 138 -13.26 4.16 -14.60
C ALA A 138 -12.21 4.13 -15.72
N ALA A 139 -12.12 3.03 -16.48
CA ALA A 139 -11.19 2.91 -17.59
C ALA A 139 -11.51 3.89 -18.73
N ASN A 140 -12.78 4.06 -19.07
CA ASN A 140 -13.22 5.00 -20.10
C ASN A 140 -12.95 6.46 -19.68
N ALA A 141 -13.20 6.81 -18.42
CA ALA A 141 -12.88 8.14 -17.89
C ALA A 141 -11.37 8.43 -17.97
N LEU A 142 -10.54 7.44 -17.66
CA LEU A 142 -9.08 7.55 -17.79
C LEU A 142 -8.64 7.73 -19.25
N GLU A 143 -9.23 6.98 -20.18
CA GLU A 143 -8.95 7.12 -21.62
C GLU A 143 -9.31 8.51 -22.14
N ILE A 144 -10.46 9.05 -21.73
CA ILE A 144 -10.86 10.43 -22.07
C ILE A 144 -9.86 11.44 -21.50
N ALA A 145 -9.41 11.26 -20.25
CA ALA A 145 -8.45 12.15 -19.62
C ALA A 145 -7.08 12.14 -20.30
N LEU A 146 -6.60 10.97 -20.74
CA LEU A 146 -5.32 10.85 -21.46
C LEU A 146 -5.36 11.57 -22.81
N ARG A 147 -6.46 11.43 -23.56
CA ARG A 147 -6.65 12.14 -24.84
C ARG A 147 -6.68 13.67 -24.70
N TYR A 148 -6.93 14.20 -23.50
CA TYR A 148 -6.88 15.63 -23.24
C TYR A 148 -5.45 16.16 -23.00
N ILE A 149 -4.52 15.27 -22.63
CA ILE A 149 -3.14 15.62 -22.28
C ILE A 149 -2.19 15.46 -23.50
N GLU A 150 -2.55 14.61 -24.47
CA GLU A 150 -1.97 14.54 -25.81
C GLU A 150 -2.27 15.78 -26.66
#